data_AF-A0A261GNC0-F1
#
_entry.id   AF-A0A261GNC0-F1
#
_cell.length_a   1.000
_cell.length_b   1.000
_cell.length_c   1.000
_cell.angle_alpha   90.00
_cell.angle_beta   90.00
_cell.angle_gamma   90.00
#
_symmetry.space_group_name_H-M   'P 1'
#
loop_
_entity.id
_entity.type
_entity.pdbx_description
1 polymer ?
#
loop_
_entity_poly.entity_id
_entity_poly.type
_entity_poly.pdbx_seq_one_letter_code
_entity_poly.pdbx_strand_id
1 'polypeptide(L)'
;MSSILGHSLIGAAIASRVDADGRQKLALMAYFAVLSLSPDVDYLVYWIFDYEIEPRYTHSIGFCLFISMIALAFNRLTGLYFLRNIQFVYLVMSPISHLILDFMVGVHKSPFLWPVFNEAFTSEIGVLPSAGRLDIQNYYFWRNLLIEMGILLPICFWFSAAKVSRRWSIATAIALLAVMSVSGYVGFHLQR
;
A
#
# COMPACT_ATOMS: atom_id res chain seq x y z
N MET A 1 2.94 5.32 -10.03
CA MET A 1 3.22 5.14 -8.60
C MET A 1 2.01 5.59 -7.83
N SER A 2 1.43 4.71 -7.03
CA SER A 2 0.50 5.14 -5.99
C SER A 2 1.29 5.94 -4.93
N SER A 3 0.63 6.76 -4.12
CA SER A 3 1.40 7.58 -3.18
C SER A 3 1.98 6.73 -2.04
N ILE A 4 3.12 7.18 -1.51
CA ILE A 4 3.70 6.68 -0.25
C ILE A 4 2.64 6.63 0.86
N LEU A 5 1.73 7.60 0.88
CA LEU A 5 0.63 7.66 1.83
C LEU A 5 -0.38 6.53 1.61
N GLY A 6 -0.74 6.24 0.36
CA GLY A 6 -1.64 5.12 0.01
C GLY A 6 -1.08 3.77 0.46
N HIS A 7 0.18 3.49 0.10
CA HIS A 7 0.87 2.26 0.49
C HIS A 7 1.00 2.12 2.01
N SER A 8 1.42 3.19 2.70
CA SER A 8 1.55 3.21 4.16
C SER A 8 0.20 3.00 4.86
N LEU A 9 -0.86 3.60 4.32
CA LEU A 9 -2.21 3.52 4.88
C LEU A 9 -2.75 2.09 4.82
N ILE A 10 -2.56 1.39 3.70
CA ILE A 10 -2.96 -0.03 3.61
C ILE A 10 -2.15 -0.90 4.57
N GLY A 11 -0.83 -0.68 4.67
CA GLY A 11 0.01 -1.36 5.66
C GLY A 11 -0.54 -1.18 7.09
N ALA A 12 -0.82 0.07 7.49
CA ALA A 12 -1.42 0.38 8.78
C ALA A 12 -2.81 -0.27 8.97
N ALA A 13 -3.64 -0.32 7.92
CA ALA A 13 -4.93 -0.99 7.94
C ALA A 13 -4.78 -2.52 8.13
N ILE A 14 -3.77 -3.15 7.54
CA ILE A 14 -3.44 -4.56 7.78
C ILE A 14 -3.01 -4.78 9.24
N ALA A 15 -2.12 -3.92 9.76
CA ALA A 15 -1.72 -3.97 11.16
C ALA A 15 -2.91 -3.84 12.12
N SER A 16 -3.98 -3.15 11.72
CA SER A 16 -5.21 -3.02 12.51
C SER A 16 -5.88 -4.38 12.84
N ARG A 17 -5.61 -5.42 12.06
CA ARG A 17 -6.12 -6.78 12.28
C ARG A 17 -5.33 -7.59 13.29
N VAL A 18 -4.07 -7.25 13.53
CA VAL A 18 -3.20 -7.95 14.49
C VAL A 18 -3.59 -7.55 15.92
N ASP A 19 -3.77 -8.52 16.83
CA ASP A 19 -4.05 -8.24 18.24
C ASP A 19 -2.84 -7.66 18.96
N ALA A 20 -3.00 -6.47 19.53
CA ALA A 20 -1.97 -5.76 20.27
C ALA A 20 -2.59 -4.66 21.15
N ASP A 21 -1.88 -4.27 22.22
CA ASP A 21 -2.26 -3.12 23.03
C ASP A 21 -2.07 -1.78 22.28
N GLY A 22 -2.58 -0.67 22.82
CA GLY A 22 -2.59 0.61 22.11
C GLY A 22 -1.20 1.14 21.68
N ARG A 23 -0.15 0.94 22.47
CA ARG A 23 1.21 1.40 22.13
C ARG A 23 1.89 0.46 21.13
N GLN A 24 1.75 -0.84 21.35
CA GLN A 24 2.21 -1.87 20.41
C GLN A 24 1.49 -1.74 19.07
N LYS A 25 0.22 -1.30 19.07
CA LYS A 25 -0.56 -1.08 17.86
C LYS A 25 0.05 -0.03 16.95
N LEU A 26 0.50 1.09 17.53
CA LEU A 26 1.15 2.15 16.78
C LEU A 26 2.48 1.65 16.19
N ALA A 27 3.27 0.90 16.97
CA ALA A 27 4.50 0.28 16.49
C ALA A 27 4.24 -0.72 15.35
N LEU A 28 3.17 -1.52 15.45
CA LEU A 28 2.74 -2.42 14.39
C LEU A 28 2.30 -1.67 13.13
N MET A 29 1.54 -0.59 13.27
CA MET A 29 1.14 0.23 12.12
C MET A 29 2.36 0.79 11.39
N ALA A 30 3.34 1.31 12.13
CA ALA A 30 4.60 1.78 11.54
C ALA A 30 5.38 0.62 10.87
N TYR A 31 5.46 -0.53 11.53
CA TYR A 31 6.15 -1.72 11.00
C TYR A 31 5.53 -2.19 9.68
N PHE A 32 4.21 -2.32 9.61
CA PHE A 32 3.52 -2.72 8.38
C PHE A 32 3.53 -1.63 7.31
N ALA A 33 3.53 -0.34 7.69
CA ALA A 33 3.69 0.74 6.71
C ALA A 33 5.05 0.65 6.01
N VAL A 34 6.13 0.42 6.76
CA VAL A 34 7.48 0.19 6.21
C VAL A 34 7.51 -1.06 5.33
N LEU A 35 6.89 -2.15 5.79
CA LEU A 35 6.83 -3.39 5.02
C LEU A 35 6.07 -3.22 3.70
N SER A 36 4.96 -2.47 3.72
CA SER A 36 4.20 -2.13 2.52
C SER A 36 4.97 -1.23 1.55
N LEU A 37 5.85 -0.35 2.05
CA LEU A 37 6.71 0.50 1.22
C LEU A 37 7.97 -0.20 0.71
N SER A 38 8.26 -1.42 1.15
CA SER A 38 9.50 -2.10 0.79
C SER A 38 9.75 -2.28 -0.72
N PRO A 39 8.73 -2.42 -1.61
CA PRO A 39 8.97 -2.44 -3.05
C PRO A 39 9.60 -1.14 -3.59
N ASP A 40 9.34 0.00 -2.97
CA ASP A 40 9.91 1.31 -3.36
C ASP A 40 11.38 1.49 -2.93
N VAL A 41 12.03 0.47 -2.36
CA VAL A 41 13.44 0.56 -1.97
C VAL A 41 14.37 0.81 -3.18
N ASP A 42 13.93 0.50 -4.39
CA ASP A 42 14.65 0.85 -5.62
C ASP A 42 14.75 2.36 -5.85
N TYR A 43 13.79 3.17 -5.40
CA TYR A 43 13.92 4.63 -5.41
C TYR A 43 15.01 5.13 -4.49
N LEU A 44 15.25 4.45 -3.37
CA LEU A 44 16.36 4.81 -2.49
C LEU A 44 17.70 4.60 -3.19
N VAL A 45 17.83 3.52 -3.96
CA VAL A 45 19.01 3.25 -4.79
C VAL A 45 19.18 4.35 -5.83
N TYR A 46 18.10 4.72 -6.52
CA TYR A 46 18.11 5.82 -7.48
C TYR A 46 18.52 7.15 -6.83
N TRP A 47 17.96 7.51 -5.66
CA TRP A 47 18.28 8.78 -5.01
C TRP A 47 19.71 8.89 -4.48
N ILE A 48 20.29 7.77 -4.02
CA ILE A 48 21.63 7.77 -3.44
C ILE A 48 22.71 7.62 -4.52
N PHE A 49 22.46 6.77 -5.53
CA PHE A 49 23.47 6.36 -6.51
C PHE A 49 23.19 6.82 -7.93
N ASP A 50 22.07 7.50 -8.19
CA ASP A 50 21.58 7.87 -9.52
C ASP A 50 21.50 6.67 -10.48
N TYR A 51 21.16 5.50 -9.92
CA TYR A 51 21.10 4.23 -10.64
C TYR A 51 19.65 3.75 -10.76
N GLU A 52 19.16 3.70 -11.99
CA GLU A 52 17.81 3.23 -12.30
C GLU A 52 17.81 1.71 -12.50
N ILE A 53 17.02 1.01 -11.69
CA ILE A 53 16.91 -0.46 -11.73
C ILE A 53 15.83 -0.84 -12.73
N GLU A 54 16.24 -1.38 -13.90
CA GLU A 54 15.33 -1.94 -14.89
C GLU A 54 15.68 -3.40 -15.25
N PRO A 55 14.71 -4.34 -15.23
CA PRO A 55 13.34 -4.15 -14.77
C PRO A 55 13.27 -4.03 -13.23
N ARG A 56 12.22 -3.38 -12.74
CA ARG A 56 12.03 -3.09 -11.30
C ARG A 56 11.67 -4.34 -10.50
N TYR A 57 12.66 -5.21 -10.25
CA TYR A 57 12.46 -6.50 -9.57
C TYR A 57 11.90 -6.36 -8.15
N THR A 58 12.07 -5.21 -7.50
CA THR A 58 11.45 -4.92 -6.20
C THR A 58 9.91 -4.90 -6.28
N HIS A 59 9.35 -4.62 -7.46
CA HIS A 59 7.91 -4.59 -7.75
C HIS A 59 7.43 -5.93 -8.31
N SER A 60 7.82 -7.03 -7.66
CA SER A 60 7.45 -8.39 -8.06
C SER A 60 6.90 -9.21 -6.88
N ILE A 61 6.10 -10.23 -7.19
CA ILE A 61 5.64 -11.20 -6.18
C ILE A 61 6.82 -11.88 -5.50
N GLY A 62 7.87 -12.23 -6.25
CA GLY A 62 9.08 -12.83 -5.71
C GLY A 62 9.76 -11.98 -4.65
N PHE A 63 9.97 -10.69 -4.94
CA PHE A 63 10.53 -9.75 -3.96
C PHE A 63 9.60 -9.58 -2.75
N CYS A 64 8.28 -9.45 -2.98
CA CYS A 64 7.31 -9.36 -1.90
C CYS A 64 7.34 -10.58 -0.98
N LEU A 65 7.44 -11.79 -1.53
CA LEU A 65 7.58 -13.01 -0.72
C LEU A 65 8.92 -13.04 0.03
N PHE A 66 10.01 -12.63 -0.63
CA PHE A 66 11.33 -12.55 -0.01
C PHE A 66 11.35 -11.60 1.20
N ILE A 67 10.81 -10.39 1.05
CA ILE A 67 10.77 -9.42 2.15
C ILE A 67 9.83 -9.89 3.27
N SER A 68 8.73 -10.56 2.96
CA SER A 68 7.86 -11.18 3.98
C SER A 68 8.57 -12.29 4.76
N MET A 69 9.46 -13.06 4.11
CA MET A 69 10.29 -14.08 4.78
C MET A 69 11.33 -13.42 5.70
N ILE A 70 11.96 -12.33 5.27
CA ILE A 70 12.84 -11.52 6.13
C ILE A 70 12.07 -10.98 7.33
N ALA A 71 10.88 -10.41 7.11
CA ALA A 71 10.02 -9.90 8.17
C ALA A 71 9.62 -11.01 9.16
N LEU A 72 9.33 -12.22 8.67
CA LEU A 72 9.05 -13.37 9.52
C LEU A 72 10.27 -13.76 10.36
N ALA A 73 11.45 -13.83 9.75
CA ALA A 73 12.70 -14.11 10.47
C ALA A 73 12.98 -13.04 11.53
N PHE A 74 12.84 -11.76 11.19
CA PHE A 74 12.97 -10.63 12.12
C PHE A 74 12.01 -10.74 13.31
N ASN A 75 10.74 -11.06 13.06
CA ASN A 75 9.74 -11.27 14.12
C ASN A 75 10.12 -12.41 15.07
N ARG A 76 10.80 -13.45 14.57
CA ARG A 76 11.25 -14.60 15.38
C ARG A 76 12.54 -14.31 16.16
N LEU A 77 13.45 -13.54 15.58
CA LEU A 77 14.79 -13.30 16.14
C LEU A 77 14.83 -12.16 17.16
N THR A 78 14.00 -11.12 17.01
CA THR A 78 14.01 -9.94 17.88
C THR A 78 13.49 -10.20 19.29
N GLY A 79 12.76 -11.29 19.50
CA GLY A 79 12.13 -11.60 20.79
C GLY A 79 11.01 -10.64 21.21
N LEU A 80 10.63 -9.68 20.35
CA LEU A 80 9.57 -8.71 20.63
C LEU A 80 8.21 -9.43 20.68
N TYR A 81 7.61 -9.46 21.87
CA TYR A 81 6.38 -10.23 22.14
C TYR A 81 5.24 -9.92 21.17
N PHE A 82 5.05 -8.63 20.84
CA PHE A 82 3.98 -8.18 19.95
C PHE A 82 4.17 -8.56 18.47
N LEU A 83 5.39 -8.92 18.05
CA LEU A 83 5.69 -9.39 16.69
C LEU A 83 5.61 -10.92 16.56
N ARG A 84 5.78 -11.64 17.67
CA ARG A 84 5.98 -13.11 17.69
C ARG A 84 4.78 -13.90 17.14
N ASN A 85 3.58 -13.36 17.29
CA ASN A 85 2.33 -14.02 16.93
C ASN A 85 1.70 -13.47 15.64
N ILE A 86 2.42 -12.64 14.87
CA ILE A 86 1.94 -12.18 13.57
C ILE A 86 1.88 -13.38 12.62
N GLN A 87 0.69 -13.63 12.06
CA GLN A 87 0.50 -14.65 11.04
C GLN A 87 1.24 -14.27 9.76
N PHE A 88 1.89 -15.25 9.12
CA PHE A 88 2.66 -15.03 7.90
C PHE A 88 1.83 -14.40 6.77
N VAL A 89 0.53 -14.72 6.69
CA VAL A 89 -0.38 -14.13 5.69
C VAL A 89 -0.41 -12.60 5.76
N TYR A 90 -0.37 -12.00 6.95
CA TYR A 90 -0.35 -10.54 7.07
C TYR A 90 0.97 -9.95 6.58
N LEU A 91 2.09 -10.62 6.86
CA LEU A 91 3.41 -10.21 6.39
C LEU A 91 3.50 -10.27 4.86
N VAL A 92 2.77 -11.19 4.22
CA VAL A 92 2.68 -11.33 2.75
C VAL A 92 1.71 -10.32 2.14
N MET A 93 0.55 -10.10 2.75
CA MET A 93 -0.45 -9.16 2.26
C MET A 93 0.08 -7.72 2.22
N SER A 94 0.95 -7.34 3.16
CA SER A 94 1.48 -5.98 3.29
C SER A 94 2.28 -5.53 2.05
N PRO A 95 3.38 -6.18 1.65
CA PRO A 95 4.11 -5.80 0.44
C PRO A 95 3.32 -6.11 -0.84
N ILE A 96 2.51 -7.19 -0.88
CA ILE A 96 1.67 -7.48 -2.05
C ILE A 96 0.63 -6.37 -2.31
N SER A 97 0.09 -5.75 -1.27
CA SER A 97 -0.84 -4.63 -1.46
C SER A 97 -0.23 -3.47 -2.25
N HIS A 98 1.09 -3.29 -2.17
CA HIS A 98 1.82 -2.30 -2.96
C HIS A 98 1.69 -2.59 -4.46
N LEU A 99 1.96 -3.84 -4.84
CA LEU A 99 1.86 -4.28 -6.23
C LEU A 99 0.45 -4.11 -6.78
N ILE A 100 -0.56 -4.42 -5.95
CA ILE A 100 -1.97 -4.26 -6.34
C ILE A 100 -2.29 -2.78 -6.56
N LEU A 101 -1.87 -1.89 -5.66
CA LEU A 101 -2.08 -0.45 -5.79
C LEU A 101 -1.40 0.12 -7.04
N ASP A 102 -0.14 -0.26 -7.30
CA ASP A 102 0.56 0.17 -8.51
C ASP A 102 -0.07 -0.37 -9.79
N PHE A 103 -0.54 -1.62 -9.75
CA PHE A 103 -1.29 -2.19 -10.86
C PHE A 103 -2.57 -1.40 -11.12
N MET A 104 -3.28 -0.96 -10.07
CA MET A 104 -4.45 -0.08 -10.19
C MET A 104 -4.14 1.32 -10.69
N VAL A 105 -2.90 1.81 -10.62
CA VAL A 105 -2.48 3.07 -11.26
C VAL A 105 -2.29 2.87 -12.77
N GLY A 106 -1.68 1.75 -13.17
CA GLY A 106 -1.60 1.33 -14.58
C GLY A 106 -0.75 2.23 -15.47
N VAL A 107 0.36 2.77 -14.94
CA VAL A 107 1.25 3.69 -15.69
C VAL A 107 2.62 3.07 -15.99
N HIS A 108 3.19 2.28 -15.08
CA HIS A 108 4.54 1.72 -15.25
C HIS A 108 4.50 0.22 -15.42
N LYS A 109 5.34 -0.29 -16.33
CA LYS A 109 5.58 -1.72 -16.50
C LYS A 109 6.39 -2.23 -15.31
N SER A 110 5.87 -3.24 -14.62
CA SER A 110 6.57 -3.94 -13.55
C SER A 110 6.61 -5.44 -13.80
N PRO A 111 7.69 -6.13 -13.42
CA PRO A 111 7.79 -7.59 -13.54
C PRO A 111 6.95 -8.28 -12.45
N PHE A 112 5.63 -8.05 -12.48
CA PHE A 112 4.68 -8.41 -11.43
C PHE A 112 4.76 -9.90 -11.06
N LEU A 113 4.87 -10.77 -12.07
CA LEU A 113 4.90 -12.23 -11.91
C LEU A 113 6.30 -12.84 -11.73
N TRP A 114 7.35 -12.01 -11.65
CA TRP A 114 8.69 -12.52 -11.33
C TRP A 114 8.66 -13.20 -9.95
N PRO A 115 9.28 -14.39 -9.78
CA PRO A 115 10.31 -15.01 -10.63
C PRO A 115 9.78 -16.04 -11.63
N VAL A 116 8.46 -16.20 -11.77
CA VAL A 116 7.88 -17.22 -12.67
C VAL A 116 7.98 -16.77 -14.13
N PHE A 117 7.76 -15.47 -14.36
CA PHE A 117 7.80 -14.82 -15.67
C PHE A 117 8.71 -13.59 -15.59
N ASN A 118 9.45 -13.31 -16.67
CA ASN A 118 10.35 -12.15 -16.74
C ASN A 118 9.71 -10.96 -17.46
N GLU A 119 8.52 -11.14 -18.01
CA GLU A 119 7.74 -10.14 -18.70
C GLU A 119 7.22 -9.07 -17.73
N ALA A 120 7.23 -7.82 -18.19
CA ALA A 120 6.70 -6.70 -17.44
C ALA A 120 5.26 -6.40 -17.88
N PHE A 121 4.36 -6.25 -16.90
CA PHE A 121 2.93 -6.07 -17.10
C PHE A 121 2.51 -4.65 -16.70
N THR A 122 1.49 -4.13 -17.37
CA THR A 122 0.77 -2.88 -17.03
C THR A 122 -0.72 -3.15 -17.09
N SER A 123 -1.48 -2.58 -16.15
CA SER A 123 -2.93 -2.54 -16.30
C SER A 123 -3.33 -1.54 -17.39
N GLU A 124 -4.24 -1.95 -18.27
CA GLU A 124 -4.91 -1.05 -19.22
C GLU A 124 -6.00 -0.21 -18.52
N ILE A 125 -6.43 -0.63 -17.33
CA ILE A 125 -7.47 0.02 -16.53
C ILE A 125 -6.79 0.63 -15.30
N GLY A 126 -6.52 1.93 -15.35
CA GLY A 126 -5.93 2.63 -14.24
C GLY A 126 -6.98 3.43 -13.45
N VAL A 127 -7.46 2.82 -12.36
CA VAL A 127 -8.48 3.36 -11.46
C VAL A 127 -7.93 4.45 -10.54
N LEU A 128 -6.66 4.32 -10.14
CA LEU A 128 -6.00 5.30 -9.27
C LEU A 128 -5.18 6.29 -10.09
N PRO A 129 -5.18 7.59 -9.72
CA PRO A 129 -4.32 8.55 -10.36
C PRO A 129 -2.85 8.31 -9.96
N SER A 130 -1.92 8.48 -10.89
CA SER A 130 -0.49 8.45 -10.55
C SER A 130 -0.12 9.71 -9.76
N ALA A 131 0.50 9.56 -8.60
CA ALA A 131 0.90 10.71 -7.79
C ALA A 131 2.02 11.55 -8.45
N GLY A 132 2.72 11.00 -9.46
CA GLY A 132 3.85 11.68 -10.11
C GLY A 132 5.02 11.87 -9.15
N ARG A 133 5.89 12.86 -9.44
CA ARG A 133 7.01 13.21 -8.57
C ARG A 133 6.51 13.90 -7.31
N LEU A 134 7.11 13.59 -6.16
CA LEU A 134 6.90 14.32 -4.91
C LEU A 134 7.36 15.77 -5.07
N ASP A 135 6.39 16.66 -5.27
CA ASP A 135 6.60 18.09 -5.33
C ASP A 135 5.42 18.78 -4.64
N ILE A 136 5.70 19.42 -3.51
CA ILE A 136 4.72 20.12 -2.67
C ILE A 136 4.08 21.29 -3.42
N GLN A 137 4.78 21.86 -4.41
CA GLN A 137 4.25 22.96 -5.23
C GLN A 137 3.42 22.45 -6.41
N ASN A 138 3.44 21.16 -6.69
CA ASN A 138 2.72 20.57 -7.81
C ASN A 138 1.23 20.40 -7.46
N TYR A 139 0.38 21.21 -8.10
CA TYR A 139 -1.08 21.12 -7.98
C TYR A 139 -1.62 19.71 -8.31
N TYR A 140 -1.06 19.05 -9.34
CA TYR A 140 -1.50 17.73 -9.76
C TYR A 140 -1.17 16.65 -8.72
N PHE A 141 -0.06 16.79 -8.00
CA PHE A 141 0.28 15.90 -6.89
C PHE A 141 -0.82 15.91 -5.82
N TRP A 142 -1.20 17.10 -5.33
CA TRP A 142 -2.25 17.23 -4.30
C TRP A 142 -3.62 16.77 -4.79
N ARG A 143 -3.99 17.11 -6.03
CA ARG A 143 -5.24 16.64 -6.64
C ARG A 143 -5.30 15.11 -6.67
N ASN A 144 -4.23 14.48 -7.16
CA ASN A 144 -4.17 13.02 -7.31
C ASN A 144 -4.12 12.33 -5.94
N LEU A 145 -3.38 12.88 -4.98
CA LEU A 145 -3.36 12.40 -3.60
C LEU A 145 -4.73 12.48 -2.93
N LEU A 146 -5.47 13.58 -3.11
CA LEU A 146 -6.83 13.72 -2.54
C LEU A 146 -7.79 12.68 -3.09
N ILE A 147 -7.73 12.39 -4.39
CA ILE A 147 -8.56 11.37 -5.03
C ILE A 147 -8.20 9.99 -4.51
N GLU A 148 -6.91 9.69 -4.45
CA GLU A 148 -6.41 8.42 -3.92
C GLU A 148 -6.84 8.24 -2.46
N MET A 149 -6.68 9.25 -1.60
CA MET A 149 -7.14 9.20 -0.21
C MET A 149 -8.66 9.06 -0.12
N GLY A 150 -9.43 9.73 -0.98
CA GLY A 150 -10.88 9.58 -1.03
C GLY A 150 -11.35 8.17 -1.38
N ILE A 151 -10.55 7.40 -2.12
CA ILE A 151 -10.82 5.99 -2.43
C ILE A 151 -10.29 5.07 -1.32
N LEU A 152 -9.05 5.26 -0.87
CA LEU A 152 -8.36 4.35 0.03
C LEU A 152 -8.80 4.48 1.49
N LEU A 153 -9.12 5.69 1.98
CA LEU A 153 -9.55 5.88 3.37
C LEU A 153 -10.83 5.10 3.69
N PRO A 154 -11.90 5.14 2.88
CA PRO A 154 -13.08 4.29 3.07
C PRO A 154 -12.76 2.80 3.15
N ILE A 155 -11.92 2.30 2.24
CA ILE A 155 -11.52 0.89 2.18
C ILE A 155 -10.76 0.49 3.44
N CYS A 156 -9.73 1.28 3.81
CA CYS A 156 -8.91 1.05 4.99
C CYS A 156 -9.72 1.15 6.27
N PHE A 157 -10.67 2.08 6.31
CA PHE A 157 -11.60 2.24 7.42
C PHE A 157 -12.47 1.00 7.57
N TRP A 158 -13.16 0.53 6.53
CA TRP A 158 -13.96 -0.70 6.62
C TRP A 158 -13.14 -1.91 7.00
N PHE A 159 -11.95 -2.05 6.42
CA PHE A 159 -11.05 -3.14 6.74
C PHE A 159 -10.65 -3.12 8.22
N SER A 160 -10.39 -1.95 8.81
CA SER A 160 -10.02 -1.81 10.22
C SER A 160 -11.23 -1.90 11.17
N ALA A 161 -12.36 -1.31 10.75
CA ALA A 161 -13.61 -1.20 11.48
C ALA A 161 -14.28 -2.55 11.76
N ALA A 162 -14.07 -3.56 10.91
CA ALA A 162 -14.66 -4.87 11.11
C ALA A 162 -14.23 -5.58 12.41
N LYS A 163 -13.22 -5.07 13.14
CA LYS A 163 -12.83 -5.54 14.48
C LYS A 163 -13.44 -4.72 15.63
N VAL A 164 -13.82 -3.47 15.37
CA VAL A 164 -14.40 -2.55 16.35
C VAL A 164 -15.93 -2.62 16.24
N SER A 165 -16.61 -2.84 17.36
CA SER A 165 -18.05 -3.15 17.48
C SER A 165 -19.00 -2.49 16.45
N ARG A 166 -20.10 -3.21 16.13
CA ARG A 166 -21.21 -2.92 15.20
C ARG A 166 -22.03 -1.65 15.49
N ARG A 167 -21.41 -0.56 15.95
CA ARG A 167 -22.02 0.75 16.24
C ARG A 167 -21.70 1.80 15.17
N TRP A 168 -21.50 1.38 13.93
CA TRP A 168 -21.40 2.32 12.83
C TRP A 168 -22.79 2.88 12.54
N SER A 169 -22.93 4.19 12.61
CA SER A 169 -24.14 4.81 12.12
C SER A 169 -24.24 4.52 10.62
N ILE A 170 -25.44 4.20 10.13
CA ILE A 170 -25.70 4.05 8.69
C ILE A 170 -25.22 5.31 7.95
N ALA A 171 -25.32 6.49 8.58
CA ALA A 171 -24.80 7.75 8.07
C ALA A 171 -23.28 7.72 7.80
N THR A 172 -22.46 7.12 8.68
CA THR A 172 -21.01 6.99 8.47
C THR A 172 -20.71 6.10 7.27
N ALA A 173 -21.42 4.98 7.13
CA ALA A 173 -21.25 4.07 5.99
C ALA A 173 -21.65 4.76 4.66
N ILE A 174 -22.77 5.48 4.65
CA ILE A 174 -23.23 6.25 3.49
C ILE A 174 -22.21 7.34 3.13
N ALA A 175 -21.70 8.08 4.12
CA ALA A 175 -20.72 9.13 3.88
C ALA A 175 -19.43 8.57 3.24
N LEU A 176 -18.92 7.44 3.74
CA LEU A 176 -17.73 6.79 3.18
C LEU A 176 -17.97 6.28 1.76
N LEU A 177 -19.13 5.68 1.48
CA LEU A 177 -19.53 5.27 0.14
C LEU A 177 -19.63 6.46 -0.82
N ALA A 178 -20.22 7.57 -0.37
CA ALA A 178 -20.36 8.78 -1.16
C ALA A 178 -18.98 9.37 -1.51
N VAL A 179 -18.08 9.48 -0.53
CA VAL A 179 -16.71 9.96 -0.75
C VAL A 179 -15.97 9.06 -1.75
N MET A 180 -16.00 7.73 -1.53
CA MET A 180 -15.37 6.77 -2.44
C MET A 180 -15.91 6.87 -3.87
N SER A 181 -17.24 7.02 -4.01
CA SER A 181 -17.89 7.08 -5.33
C SER A 181 -17.57 8.38 -6.05
N VAL A 182 -17.60 9.53 -5.36
CA VAL A 182 -17.24 10.83 -5.94
C VAL A 182 -15.76 10.85 -6.33
N SER A 183 -14.87 10.41 -5.46
CA SER A 183 -13.43 10.35 -5.75
C SER A 183 -13.12 9.38 -6.89
N GLY A 184 -13.75 8.21 -6.91
CA GLY A 184 -13.62 7.25 -8.03
C GLY A 184 -14.13 7.83 -9.35
N TYR A 185 -15.29 8.50 -9.34
CA TYR A 185 -15.84 9.15 -10.53
C TYR A 185 -14.92 10.26 -11.06
N VAL A 186 -14.44 11.14 -10.17
CA VAL A 186 -13.49 12.20 -10.53
C VAL A 186 -12.18 11.60 -11.05
N GLY A 187 -11.64 10.58 -10.37
CA GLY A 187 -10.42 9.89 -10.79
C GLY A 187 -10.52 9.28 -12.18
N PHE A 188 -11.66 8.66 -12.50
CA PHE A 188 -11.88 8.02 -13.81
C PHE A 188 -12.04 9.04 -14.96
N HIS A 189 -12.64 10.21 -14.70
CA HIS A 189 -12.93 11.22 -15.73
C HIS A 189 -11.84 12.29 -15.86
N LEU A 190 -10.82 12.27 -15.01
CA LEU A 190 -9.63 13.07 -15.23
C LEU A 190 -8.92 12.55 -16.48
N GLN A 191 -8.99 13.32 -17.57
CA GLN A 191 -8.15 13.10 -18.74
C GLN A 191 -6.68 13.06 -18.27
N ARG A 192 -6.04 11.92 -18.55
CA ARG A 192 -4.65 11.63 -18.19
C ARG A 192 -3.68 12.45 -19.04
#